data_AF-A0A7X9E3X7-F1
#
_entry.id   AF-A0A7X9E3X7-F1
#
_cell.length_a   1.000
_cell.length_b   1.000
_cell.length_c   1.000
_cell.angle_alpha   90.00
_cell.angle_beta   90.00
_cell.angle_gamma   90.00
#
_symmetry.space_group_name_H-M   'P 1'
#
loop_
_entity.id
_entity.type
_entity.pdbx_description
1 polymer ?
#
loop_
_entity_poly.entity_id
_entity_poly.type
_entity_poly.pdbx_seq_one_letter_code
_entity_poly.pdbx_strand_id
1 'polypeptide(L)'
;MAIKNNIFKDKIGNIAEEYGFSLAELKYMKDSMLNIMKARYSTKSPILFYCSLMVSSVFIIVAGFLQVIARLTRTTYNQVNIIVYYAVIPLTWFWILDSIFGFHYMKIIYGVFCVVVFFSVKDFRRFCDRMFEKSVDFLNYFNRWGSNYWLSSVVICVVVPLIIYAALILILFYK
;
A
#
# COMPACT_ATOMS: atom_id res chain seq x y z
N MET A 1 -17.17 25.79 -12.10
CA MET A 1 -16.87 24.84 -11.00
C MET A 1 -17.53 23.47 -11.20
N ALA A 2 -18.74 23.39 -11.78
CA ALA A 2 -19.46 22.12 -12.03
C ALA A 2 -18.79 21.17 -13.06
N ILE A 3 -18.13 21.71 -14.08
CA ILE A 3 -17.53 20.91 -15.17
C ILE A 3 -16.34 20.06 -14.70
N LYS A 4 -15.50 20.58 -13.79
CA LYS A 4 -14.39 19.81 -13.18
C LYS A 4 -14.88 18.66 -12.29
N ASN A 5 -16.05 18.79 -11.67
CA ASN A 5 -16.64 17.73 -10.85
C ASN A 5 -17.13 16.56 -11.70
N ASN A 6 -17.67 16.80 -12.90
CA ASN A 6 -18.11 15.72 -13.79
C ASN A 6 -16.94 14.93 -14.38
N ILE A 7 -15.86 15.60 -14.77
CA ILE A 7 -14.65 14.91 -15.29
C ILE A 7 -14.01 14.04 -14.20
N PHE A 8 -13.97 14.51 -12.95
CA PHE A 8 -13.44 13.73 -11.84
C PHE A 8 -14.35 12.55 -11.46
N LYS A 9 -15.68 12.72 -11.61
CA LYS A 9 -16.68 11.68 -11.33
C LYS A 9 -16.69 10.58 -12.38
N ASP A 10 -16.53 10.93 -13.67
CA ASP A 10 -16.38 9.95 -14.75
C ASP A 10 -15.07 9.19 -14.65
N LYS A 11 -13.96 9.89 -14.35
CA LYS A 11 -12.65 9.24 -14.22
C LYS A 11 -12.61 8.29 -13.02
N ILE A 12 -13.25 8.66 -11.90
CA ILE A 12 -13.40 7.78 -10.73
C ILE A 12 -14.44 6.69 -10.98
N GLY A 13 -15.50 6.95 -11.75
CA GLY A 13 -16.50 5.95 -12.15
C GLY A 13 -15.89 4.84 -12.98
N ASN A 14 -15.10 5.19 -13.99
CA ASN A 14 -14.35 4.23 -14.81
C ASN A 14 -13.31 3.47 -13.99
N ILE A 15 -12.59 4.14 -13.07
CA ILE A 15 -11.67 3.46 -12.14
C ILE A 15 -12.44 2.58 -11.14
N ALA A 16 -13.67 2.93 -10.73
CA ALA A 16 -14.45 2.11 -9.80
C ALA A 16 -15.00 0.84 -10.48
N GLU A 17 -15.43 0.95 -11.73
CA GLU A 17 -15.92 -0.16 -12.55
C GLU A 17 -14.78 -1.11 -12.98
N GLU A 18 -13.65 -0.55 -13.42
CA GLU A 18 -12.46 -1.31 -13.84
C GLU A 18 -11.81 -2.08 -12.67
N TYR A 19 -11.98 -1.59 -11.44
CA TYR A 19 -11.37 -2.15 -10.23
C TYR A 19 -12.39 -2.76 -9.24
N GLY A 20 -13.66 -2.94 -9.62
CA GLY A 20 -14.66 -3.66 -8.82
C GLY A 20 -14.97 -3.05 -7.44
N PHE A 21 -14.82 -1.73 -7.29
CA PHE A 21 -15.24 -0.98 -6.11
C PHE A 21 -16.72 -0.62 -6.21
N SER A 22 -17.50 -0.82 -5.14
CA SER A 22 -18.83 -0.21 -5.09
C SER A 22 -18.64 1.29 -5.02
N LEU A 23 -19.27 2.02 -5.94
CA LEU A 23 -19.22 3.49 -6.01
C LEU A 23 -19.63 4.15 -4.67
N ALA A 24 -20.44 3.45 -3.87
CA ALA A 24 -20.82 3.85 -2.52
C ALA A 24 -19.66 3.77 -1.51
N GLU A 25 -18.80 2.75 -1.58
CA GLU A 25 -17.66 2.57 -0.66
C GLU A 25 -16.56 3.62 -0.91
N LEU A 26 -16.24 3.87 -2.19
CA LEU A 26 -15.31 4.92 -2.59
C LEU A 26 -15.80 6.30 -2.17
N LYS A 27 -17.12 6.56 -2.35
CA LYS A 27 -17.74 7.81 -1.94
C LYS A 27 -17.73 7.97 -0.42
N TYR A 28 -18.05 6.92 0.33
CA TYR A 28 -18.00 6.92 1.78
C TYR A 28 -16.58 7.15 2.33
N MET A 29 -15.58 6.46 1.78
CA MET A 29 -14.17 6.69 2.14
C MET A 29 -13.74 8.12 1.83
N LYS A 30 -14.06 8.63 0.63
CA LYS A 30 -13.74 10.00 0.23
C LYS A 30 -14.37 11.03 1.16
N ASP A 31 -15.66 10.88 1.47
CA ASP A 31 -16.41 11.81 2.30
C ASP A 31 -15.94 11.76 3.76
N SER A 32 -15.66 10.57 4.28
CA SER A 32 -15.06 10.36 5.60
C SER A 32 -13.69 11.04 5.70
N MET A 33 -12.81 10.81 4.71
CA MET A 33 -11.49 11.45 4.68
C MET A 33 -11.59 12.97 4.50
N LEU A 34 -12.51 13.47 3.69
CA LEU A 34 -12.72 14.91 3.52
C LEU A 34 -13.19 15.58 4.81
N ASN A 35 -14.10 14.94 5.54
CA ASN A 35 -14.59 15.44 6.83
C ASN A 35 -13.49 15.41 7.90
N ILE A 36 -12.69 14.33 7.97
CA ILE A 36 -11.54 14.24 8.87
C ILE A 36 -10.48 15.30 8.51
N MET A 37 -10.19 15.51 7.22
CA MET A 37 -9.23 16.53 6.77
C MET A 37 -9.73 17.94 7.10
N LYS A 38 -11.01 18.25 6.85
CA LYS A 38 -11.61 19.54 7.22
C LYS A 38 -11.54 19.78 8.73
N ALA A 39 -11.89 18.79 9.54
CA ALA A 39 -11.83 18.89 11.00
C ALA A 39 -10.40 19.07 11.54
N ARG A 40 -9.40 18.45 10.89
CA ARG A 40 -8.00 18.46 11.35
C ARG A 40 -7.16 19.61 10.79
N TYR A 41 -7.56 20.21 9.67
CA TYR A 41 -6.79 21.25 8.96
C TYR A 41 -7.51 22.61 8.85
N SER A 42 -8.62 22.82 9.55
CA SER A 42 -9.39 24.09 9.55
C SER A 42 -8.56 25.34 9.94
N THR A 43 -7.34 25.19 10.45
CA THR A 43 -6.49 26.27 10.97
C THR A 43 -5.00 26.14 10.57
N LYS A 44 -4.63 25.28 9.60
CA LYS A 44 -3.24 25.13 9.13
C LYS A 44 -3.05 25.60 7.68
N SER A 45 -1.79 25.93 7.34
CA SER A 45 -1.40 26.55 6.06
C SER A 45 -1.93 25.78 4.82
N PRO A 46 -2.27 26.49 3.72
CA PRO A 46 -2.88 25.87 2.54
C PRO A 46 -2.01 24.78 1.91
N ILE A 47 -0.69 24.87 2.05
CA ILE A 47 0.28 23.87 1.56
C ILE A 47 0.09 22.52 2.26
N LEU A 48 -0.07 22.53 3.59
CA LEU A 48 -0.25 21.30 4.36
C LEU A 48 -1.57 20.59 4.01
N PHE A 49 -2.61 21.37 3.66
CA PHE A 49 -3.87 20.84 3.17
C PHE A 49 -3.69 20.10 1.83
N TYR A 50 -3.00 20.70 0.85
CA TYR A 50 -2.73 20.03 -0.43
C TYR A 50 -1.85 18.78 -0.27
N CYS A 51 -0.80 18.82 0.55
CA CYS A 51 0.00 17.63 0.85
C CYS A 51 -0.85 16.51 1.47
N SER A 52 -1.73 16.85 2.41
CA SER A 52 -2.62 15.86 3.04
C SER A 52 -3.59 15.22 2.04
N LEU A 53 -4.10 16.00 1.08
CA LEU A 53 -4.96 15.50 0.00
C LEU A 53 -4.20 14.57 -0.95
N MET A 54 -2.96 14.91 -1.30
CA MET A 54 -2.13 14.07 -2.17
C MET A 54 -1.82 12.72 -1.52
N VAL A 55 -1.35 12.74 -0.27
CA VAL A 55 -1.07 11.52 0.52
C VAL A 55 -2.32 10.66 0.64
N SER A 56 -3.47 11.27 0.94
CA SER A 56 -4.75 10.58 1.04
C SER A 56 -5.14 9.91 -0.27
N SER A 57 -4.92 10.59 -1.40
CA SER A 57 -5.23 10.04 -2.73
C SER A 57 -4.37 8.82 -3.07
N VAL A 58 -3.06 8.90 -2.80
CA VAL A 58 -2.15 7.75 -3.00
C VAL A 58 -2.56 6.58 -2.11
N PHE A 59 -2.88 6.83 -0.84
CA PHE A 59 -3.34 5.80 0.06
C PHE A 59 -4.62 5.12 -0.47
N ILE A 60 -5.63 5.89 -0.89
CA ILE A 60 -6.89 5.34 -1.41
C ILE A 60 -6.63 4.45 -2.63
N ILE A 61 -5.76 4.88 -3.54
CA ILE A 61 -5.44 4.11 -4.76
C ILE A 61 -4.77 2.79 -4.39
N VAL A 62 -3.74 2.81 -3.53
CA VAL A 62 -2.99 1.62 -3.15
C VAL A 62 -3.84 0.67 -2.30
N ALA A 63 -4.53 1.18 -1.28
CA ALA A 63 -5.43 0.38 -0.46
C ALA A 63 -6.60 -0.16 -1.30
N GLY A 64 -7.09 0.63 -2.25
CA GLY A 64 -8.09 0.21 -3.22
C GLY A 64 -7.59 -0.97 -4.02
N PHE A 65 -6.43 -0.85 -4.68
CA PHE A 65 -5.83 -1.93 -5.46
C PHE A 65 -5.68 -3.24 -4.66
N LEU A 66 -5.18 -3.17 -3.42
CA LEU A 66 -5.08 -4.31 -2.52
C LEU A 66 -6.45 -4.92 -2.19
N GLN A 67 -7.48 -4.09 -1.99
CA GLN A 67 -8.85 -4.53 -1.74
C GLN A 67 -9.42 -5.28 -2.95
N VAL A 68 -9.11 -4.85 -4.18
CA VAL A 68 -9.52 -5.55 -5.41
C VAL A 68 -8.93 -6.94 -5.45
N ILE A 69 -7.62 -7.04 -5.21
CA ILE A 69 -6.93 -8.33 -5.18
C ILE A 69 -7.56 -9.23 -4.11
N ALA A 70 -7.90 -8.67 -2.94
CA ALA A 70 -8.57 -9.42 -1.87
C ALA A 70 -9.93 -9.97 -2.32
N ARG A 71 -10.74 -9.15 -3.02
CA ARG A 71 -12.03 -9.59 -3.59
C ARG A 71 -11.87 -10.68 -4.64
N LEU A 72 -10.93 -10.49 -5.58
CA LEU A 72 -10.68 -11.45 -6.66
C LEU A 72 -10.20 -12.80 -6.12
N THR A 73 -9.35 -12.79 -5.09
CA THR A 73 -8.81 -14.00 -4.47
C THR A 73 -9.71 -14.58 -3.38
N ARG A 74 -10.85 -13.93 -3.07
CA ARG A 74 -11.73 -14.24 -1.91
C ARG A 74 -10.97 -14.29 -0.58
N THR A 75 -9.93 -13.48 -0.46
CA THR A 75 -9.14 -13.32 0.77
C THR A 75 -9.47 -11.99 1.44
N THR A 76 -8.93 -11.77 2.64
CA THR A 76 -9.09 -10.52 3.37
C THR A 76 -8.05 -9.50 2.94
N TYR A 77 -8.37 -8.21 3.10
CA TYR A 77 -7.41 -7.11 2.88
C TYR A 77 -6.09 -7.34 3.63
N ASN A 78 -6.17 -7.73 4.90
CA ASN A 78 -5.02 -7.97 5.77
C ASN A 78 -4.11 -9.07 5.19
N GLN A 79 -4.70 -10.17 4.71
CA GLN A 79 -3.95 -11.25 4.06
C GLN A 79 -3.23 -10.76 2.82
N VAL A 80 -3.92 -10.04 1.93
CA VAL A 80 -3.28 -9.51 0.71
C VAL A 80 -2.19 -8.50 1.06
N ASN A 81 -2.43 -7.61 2.01
CA ASN A 81 -1.45 -6.63 2.46
C ASN A 81 -0.17 -7.33 2.95
N ILE A 82 -0.30 -8.32 3.85
CA ILE A 82 0.84 -9.10 4.32
C ILE A 82 1.54 -9.85 3.20
N ILE A 83 0.80 -10.52 2.31
CA ILE A 83 1.42 -11.25 1.18
C ILE A 83 2.20 -10.29 0.27
N VAL A 84 1.60 -9.16 -0.13
CA VAL A 84 2.22 -8.22 -1.06
C VAL A 84 3.47 -7.59 -0.46
N TYR A 85 3.37 -7.08 0.78
CA TYR A 85 4.48 -6.33 1.40
C TYR A 85 5.56 -7.21 2.01
N TYR A 86 5.23 -8.41 2.50
CA TYR A 86 6.22 -9.29 3.13
C TYR A 86 6.68 -10.44 2.24
N ALA A 87 5.94 -10.82 1.19
CA ALA A 87 6.38 -11.86 0.26
C ALA A 87 6.71 -11.30 -1.12
N VAL A 88 5.76 -10.68 -1.80
CA VAL A 88 5.90 -10.30 -3.23
C VAL A 88 6.98 -9.24 -3.44
N ILE A 89 6.90 -8.11 -2.74
CA ILE A 89 7.85 -7.01 -2.91
C ILE A 89 9.29 -7.46 -2.58
N PRO A 90 9.58 -8.07 -1.41
CA PRO A 90 10.92 -8.56 -1.12
C PRO A 90 11.42 -9.62 -2.12
N LEU A 91 10.54 -10.52 -2.59
CA LEU A 91 10.91 -11.52 -3.59
C LEU A 91 11.38 -10.85 -4.89
N THR A 92 10.72 -9.79 -5.34
CA THR A 92 11.19 -9.05 -6.53
C THR A 92 12.52 -8.34 -6.31
N TRP A 93 12.83 -7.87 -5.09
CA TRP A 93 14.15 -7.32 -4.78
C TRP A 93 15.22 -8.40 -4.88
N PHE A 94 14.96 -9.59 -4.32
CA PHE A 94 15.88 -10.73 -4.45
C PHE A 94 16.06 -11.17 -5.90
N TRP A 95 15.04 -11.04 -6.74
CA TRP A 95 15.17 -11.30 -8.17
C TRP A 95 16.12 -10.31 -8.85
N ILE A 96 16.00 -9.00 -8.56
CA ILE A 96 16.93 -7.99 -9.10
C ILE A 96 18.34 -8.21 -8.55
N LEU A 97 18.48 -8.53 -7.26
CA LEU A 97 19.77 -8.84 -6.64
C LEU A 97 20.44 -10.06 -7.28
N ASP A 98 19.69 -11.12 -7.57
CA ASP A 98 20.21 -12.29 -8.29
C ASP A 98 20.78 -11.90 -9.66
N SER A 99 20.11 -11.00 -10.40
CA SER A 99 20.62 -10.46 -11.66
C SER A 99 21.91 -9.63 -11.47
N ILE A 100 22.00 -8.87 -10.37
CA ILE A 100 23.19 -8.08 -10.01
C ILE A 100 24.35 -9.00 -9.60
N PHE A 101 24.15 -10.11 -8.90
CA PHE A 101 25.24 -10.99 -8.48
C PHE A 101 25.55 -12.10 -9.50
N GLY A 102 24.67 -12.36 -10.47
CA GLY A 102 24.84 -13.41 -11.47
C GLY A 102 24.59 -14.83 -10.94
N PHE A 103 24.04 -14.96 -9.73
CA PHE A 103 23.61 -16.23 -9.14
C PHE A 103 22.09 -16.28 -9.00
N HIS A 104 21.52 -17.46 -8.80
CA HIS A 104 20.06 -17.64 -8.69
C HIS A 104 19.58 -18.07 -7.31
N TYR A 105 20.47 -18.09 -6.32
CA TYR A 105 20.19 -18.67 -5.02
C TYR A 105 19.29 -17.79 -4.15
N MET A 106 19.36 -16.45 -4.26
CA MET A 106 18.63 -15.58 -3.31
C MET A 106 17.13 -15.67 -3.51
N LYS A 107 16.64 -15.60 -4.75
CA LYS A 107 15.20 -15.74 -5.01
C LYS A 107 14.67 -17.13 -4.66
N ILE A 108 15.50 -18.17 -4.85
CA ILE A 108 15.11 -19.55 -4.56
C ILE A 108 15.03 -19.76 -3.04
N ILE A 109 16.06 -19.37 -2.29
CA ILE A 109 16.09 -19.50 -0.83
C ILE A 109 14.93 -18.71 -0.22
N TYR A 110 14.70 -17.47 -0.67
CA TYR A 110 13.60 -16.66 -0.18
C TYR A 110 12.23 -17.25 -0.55
N GLY A 111 12.06 -17.73 -1.79
CA GLY A 111 10.84 -18.40 -2.23
C GLY A 111 10.53 -19.65 -1.40
N VAL A 112 11.53 -20.50 -1.16
CA VAL A 112 11.40 -21.68 -0.29
C VAL A 112 11.03 -21.26 1.14
N PHE A 113 11.66 -20.21 1.68
CA PHE A 113 11.30 -19.68 2.99
C PHE A 113 9.82 -19.24 3.05
N CYS A 114 9.33 -18.49 2.04
CA CYS A 114 7.93 -18.10 1.96
C CYS A 114 6.98 -19.32 1.92
N VAL A 115 7.32 -20.35 1.14
CA VAL A 115 6.54 -21.58 1.04
C VAL A 115 6.53 -22.33 2.38
N VAL A 116 7.68 -22.48 3.03
CA VAL A 116 7.78 -23.14 4.35
C VAL A 116 6.94 -22.40 5.39
N VAL A 117 7.01 -21.06 5.44
CA VAL A 117 6.17 -20.26 6.34
C VAL A 117 4.69 -20.46 6.02
N PHE A 118 4.32 -20.45 4.74
CA PHE A 118 2.93 -20.66 4.32
C PHE A 118 2.37 -22.01 4.79
N PHE A 119 3.14 -23.09 4.64
CA PHE A 119 2.72 -24.44 5.08
C PHE A 119 2.86 -24.69 6.58
N SER A 120 3.75 -23.97 7.28
CA SER A 120 3.95 -24.13 8.74
C SER A 120 2.82 -23.52 9.57
N VAL A 121 2.06 -22.59 8.98
CA VAL A 121 1.01 -21.85 9.68
C VAL A 121 -0.33 -22.59 9.55
N LYS A 122 -0.82 -23.15 10.67
CA LYS A 122 -2.10 -23.88 10.71
C LYS A 122 -3.33 -23.01 10.36
N ASP A 123 -3.31 -21.74 10.76
CA ASP A 123 -4.37 -20.77 10.46
C ASP A 123 -3.73 -19.52 9.84
N PHE A 124 -3.62 -19.56 8.51
CA PHE A 124 -2.98 -18.50 7.74
C PHE A 124 -3.68 -17.15 7.91
N ARG A 125 -5.02 -17.15 8.05
CA ARG A 125 -5.79 -15.93 8.25
C ARG A 125 -5.43 -15.26 9.57
N ARG A 126 -5.48 -16.02 10.67
CA ARG A 126 -5.15 -15.49 12.00
C ARG A 126 -3.68 -15.07 12.12
N PHE A 127 -2.79 -15.69 11.35
CA PHE A 127 -1.41 -15.25 11.24
C PHE A 127 -1.29 -13.90 10.53
N CYS A 128 -1.91 -13.74 9.37
CA CYS A 128 -1.92 -12.47 8.64
C CYS A 128 -2.58 -11.35 9.45
N ASP A 129 -3.68 -11.61 10.14
CA ASP A 129 -4.34 -10.61 10.98
C ASP A 129 -3.40 -10.11 12.11
N ARG A 130 -2.71 -11.04 12.81
CA ARG A 130 -1.73 -10.67 13.84
C ARG A 130 -0.51 -9.92 13.29
N MET A 131 -0.03 -10.31 12.11
CA MET A 131 1.09 -9.62 11.46
C MET A 131 0.66 -8.22 11.03
N PHE A 132 -0.55 -8.07 10.49
CA PHE A 132 -1.12 -6.80 10.10
C PHE A 132 -1.32 -5.87 11.29
N GLU A 133 -1.87 -6.36 12.41
CA GLU A 133 -1.99 -5.60 13.66
C GLU A 133 -0.63 -5.07 14.13
N LYS A 134 0.41 -5.91 14.11
CA LYS A 134 1.78 -5.45 14.44
C LYS A 134 2.31 -4.39 13.48
N SER A 135 2.02 -4.52 12.18
CA SER A 135 2.38 -3.49 11.19
C SER A 135 1.64 -2.17 11.47
N VAL A 136 0.36 -2.22 11.84
CA VAL A 136 -0.43 -1.04 12.22
C VAL A 136 0.13 -0.39 13.49
N ASP A 137 0.49 -1.19 14.50
CA ASP A 137 1.14 -0.69 15.73
C ASP A 137 2.48 -0.02 15.43
N PHE A 138 3.30 -0.61 14.55
CA PHE A 138 4.54 -0.02 14.08
C PHE A 138 4.31 1.31 13.35
N LEU A 139 3.30 1.40 12.48
CA LEU A 139 2.95 2.64 11.79
C LEU A 139 2.45 3.71 12.76
N ASN A 140 1.67 3.31 13.76
CA ASN A 140 1.15 4.19 14.80
C ASN A 140 2.22 4.62 15.80
N TYR A 141 3.30 3.86 15.96
CA TYR A 141 4.44 4.26 16.77
C TYR A 141 5.02 5.62 16.31
N PHE A 142 5.08 5.85 14.99
CA PHE A 142 5.53 7.13 14.43
C PHE A 142 4.59 8.31 14.70
N ASN A 143 3.34 8.07 15.14
CA ASN A 143 2.45 9.15 15.56
C ASN A 143 3.00 9.89 16.78
N ARG A 144 3.85 9.24 17.61
CA ARG A 144 4.54 9.89 18.73
C ARG A 144 5.47 11.02 18.29
N TRP A 145 5.95 10.98 17.06
CA TRP A 145 6.83 12.01 16.48
C TRP A 145 6.06 13.02 15.62
N GLY A 146 4.74 13.10 15.78
CA GLY A 146 3.88 14.02 15.04
C GLY A 146 3.49 13.54 13.63
N SER A 147 3.78 12.28 13.27
CA SER A 147 3.27 11.67 12.04
C SER A 147 1.78 11.28 12.17
N ASN A 148 1.18 10.84 11.06
CA ASN A 148 -0.14 10.24 11.03
C ASN A 148 -0.05 8.86 10.37
N TYR A 149 -0.92 7.93 10.77
CA TYR A 149 -1.03 6.59 10.16
C TYR A 149 -1.04 6.64 8.61
N TRP A 150 -1.84 7.51 8.01
CA TRP A 150 -1.95 7.65 6.56
C TRP A 150 -0.63 8.06 5.90
N LEU A 151 0.06 9.02 6.52
CA LEU A 151 1.34 9.51 6.05
C LEU A 151 2.42 8.43 6.19
N SER A 152 2.53 7.83 7.38
CA SER A 152 3.46 6.73 7.66
C SER A 152 3.23 5.56 6.71
N SER A 153 1.97 5.23 6.41
CA SER A 153 1.62 4.15 5.48
C SER A 153 2.10 4.45 4.06
N VAL A 154 1.84 5.65 3.52
CA VAL A 154 2.30 6.01 2.16
C VAL A 154 3.83 6.05 2.10
N VAL A 155 4.49 6.59 3.12
CA VAL A 155 5.96 6.64 3.17
C VAL A 155 6.54 5.22 3.21
N ILE A 156 6.09 4.37 4.12
CA ILE A 156 6.68 3.05 4.33
C ILE A 156 6.25 2.04 3.26
N CYS A 157 5.01 2.09 2.80
CA CYS A 157 4.47 1.11 1.86
C CYS A 157 4.61 1.53 0.39
N VAL A 158 5.01 2.77 0.09
CA VAL A 158 5.19 3.24 -1.30
C VAL A 158 6.55 3.88 -1.48
N VAL A 159 6.87 4.92 -0.71
CA VAL A 159 8.11 5.70 -0.91
C VAL A 159 9.36 4.85 -0.64
N VAL A 160 9.38 4.12 0.47
CA VAL A 160 10.53 3.26 0.84
C VAL A 160 10.76 2.15 -0.20
N PRO A 161 9.75 1.35 -0.60
CA PRO A 161 9.93 0.37 -1.67
C PRO A 161 10.43 0.97 -2.97
N LEU A 162 9.90 2.13 -3.37
CA LEU A 162 10.34 2.82 -4.60
C LEU A 162 11.80 3.26 -4.52
N ILE A 163 12.26 3.77 -3.38
CA ILE A 163 13.67 4.13 -3.17
C ILE A 163 14.56 2.88 -3.29
N ILE A 164 14.15 1.75 -2.72
CA ILE A 164 14.90 0.50 -2.81
C ILE A 164 14.96 0.01 -4.27
N TYR A 165 13.85 0.02 -5.00
CA TYR A 165 13.87 -0.31 -6.43
C TYR A 165 14.77 0.61 -7.23
N ALA A 166 14.69 1.92 -7.00
CA ALA A 166 15.55 2.89 -7.69
C ALA A 166 17.03 2.59 -7.44
N ALA A 167 17.42 2.32 -6.19
CA ALA A 167 18.79 1.96 -5.85
C ALA A 167 19.23 0.65 -6.52
N LEU A 168 18.40 -0.40 -6.47
CA LEU A 168 18.71 -1.69 -7.09
C LEU A 168 18.82 -1.60 -8.61
N ILE A 169 17.91 -0.88 -9.26
CA ILE A 169 17.93 -0.67 -10.72
C ILE A 169 19.18 0.13 -11.11
N LEU A 170 19.53 1.17 -10.34
CA LEU A 170 20.72 1.97 -10.60
C LEU A 170 21.97 1.09 -10.49
N ILE A 171 22.10 0.26 -9.45
CA ILE A 171 23.21 -0.70 -9.33
C ILE A 171 23.25 -1.66 -10.51
N LEU A 172 22.09 -2.16 -10.96
CA LEU A 172 21.98 -3.04 -12.12
C LEU A 172 22.45 -2.37 -13.42
N PHE A 173 22.16 -1.08 -13.62
CA PHE A 173 22.59 -0.33 -14.81
C PHE A 173 24.09 0.02 -14.82
N TYR A 174 24.71 0.20 -13.65
CA TYR A 174 26.14 0.52 -13.53
C TYR A 174 27.04 -0.72 -13.51
N LYS A 175 26.46 -1.91 -13.49
CA LYS A 175 27.16 -3.20 -13.63
C LYS A 175 27.35 -3.55 -15.10
#